data_AF-A0A9Q1MC40-F1
#
_entry.id   AF-A0A9Q1MC40-F1
#
_cell.length_a   1.000
_cell.length_b   1.000
_cell.length_c   1.000
_cell.angle_alpha   90.00
_cell.angle_beta   90.00
_cell.angle_gamma   90.00
#
_symmetry.space_group_name_H-M   'P 1'
#
loop_
_entity.id
_entity.type
_entity.pdbx_description
1 polymer ?
#
loop_
_entity_poly.entity_id
_entity_poly.type
_entity_poly.pdbx_seq_one_letter_code
_entity_poly.pdbx_strand_id
1 'polypeptide(L)'
;MDTSKTSKPSFPIKTVVVLVQENRSFDHMLGWMNTLNPEIDGPTGKESNQMSTSDPNSSLILFGNKSLYVDLDPGHSIQDIYEQIFGVPWSQDLANKKLEPTMKGFAQNAERNKKGMAETVMNGFKPDTVPVYQELLTEFAVCDRWFASVPASTQPNRLFVHSATSHGLTSNDTKLLINGLPQKTIFDSMDEVGYSFGIYYQDPPAVLFYRNLRKLKYIKNFHPFDLSFRNHCKEGRLPNYVVIEQRYFDLKTLPGNDDHPSHDVFEGQKFVKEVYEALRSSPQWNEMLFVIIYDEHGGFFDHVPTPDTGVPSPDGIVGTTAPYNFQFDRLGVRVPAIMISPWIERGTVLHKPSGPYASSEFEHSSIPATVKKIFNLGDFLTKRDAWAGTFDTAITRTTPRTDCPETLPEPVRLREAEAKEDAKLTDYQSEMVQMSAVLCGDHVKNSYPHKLVEDMNVAKASAYVHNAFKKFLDEGEKAIQSGAHDSIILIPGELPAPRKSKSFVSNFFSCIVCDR
;
A
#
# COMPACT_ATOMS: atom_id res chain seq x y z
N MET A 1 45.07 20.89 15.44
CA MET A 1 44.26 21.75 14.54
C MET A 1 44.02 20.94 13.29
N ASP A 2 42.82 20.59 12.85
CA ASP A 2 41.48 20.60 13.43
C ASP A 2 40.74 19.52 12.62
N THR A 3 40.28 18.46 13.28
CA THR A 3 39.51 17.39 12.63
C THR A 3 38.05 17.81 12.63
N SER A 4 37.63 18.53 11.59
CA SER A 4 36.21 18.71 11.32
C SER A 4 35.64 17.38 10.81
N LYS A 5 35.35 16.47 11.73
CA LYS A 5 34.26 15.50 11.54
C LYS A 5 33.00 16.36 11.39
N THR A 6 32.63 16.65 10.16
CA THR A 6 31.28 17.15 9.85
C THR A 6 30.31 16.10 10.38
N SER A 7 29.74 16.33 11.56
CA SER A 7 28.65 15.52 12.08
C SER A 7 27.54 15.61 11.06
N LYS A 8 27.28 14.51 10.33
CA LYS A 8 26.09 14.41 9.50
C LYS A 8 24.90 14.84 10.37
N PRO A 9 24.03 15.76 9.93
CA PRO A 9 22.84 16.10 10.71
C PRO A 9 22.07 14.80 10.94
N SER A 10 21.96 14.40 12.21
CA SER A 10 21.17 13.25 12.62
C SER A 10 19.72 13.62 12.33
N PHE A 11 19.09 12.94 11.37
CA PHE A 11 17.66 13.05 11.18
C PHE A 11 16.97 12.61 12.50
N PRO A 12 15.97 13.36 13.03
CA PRO A 12 15.39 13.02 14.32
C PRO A 12 14.57 11.72 14.29
N ILE A 13 14.11 11.34 13.10
CA ILE A 13 13.31 10.13 12.89
C ILE A 13 14.21 8.90 12.84
N LYS A 14 13.87 7.90 13.65
CA LYS A 14 14.51 6.58 13.69
C LYS A 14 13.55 5.44 13.34
N THR A 15 12.24 5.70 13.37
CA THR A 15 11.18 4.75 13.02
C THR A 15 10.21 5.39 12.02
N VAL A 16 10.09 4.80 10.84
CA VAL A 16 9.08 5.15 9.84
C VAL A 16 8.00 4.07 9.86
N VAL A 17 6.75 4.48 10.08
CA VAL A 17 5.58 3.60 10.10
C VAL A 17 4.75 3.88 8.86
N VAL A 18 4.38 2.85 8.10
CA VAL A 18 3.60 2.97 6.86
C VAL A 18 2.31 2.16 6.98
N LEU A 19 1.20 2.82 6.69
CA LEU A 19 -0.14 2.22 6.57
C LEU A 19 -0.70 2.59 5.19
N VAL A 20 -1.17 1.59 4.44
CA VAL A 20 -1.70 1.74 3.08
C VAL A 20 -3.16 1.30 3.04
N GLN A 21 -4.08 2.25 3.13
CA GLN A 21 -5.53 2.05 2.97
C GLN A 21 -5.91 1.80 1.50
N GLU A 22 -7.17 1.49 1.22
CA GLU A 22 -7.65 1.01 -0.08
C GLU A 22 -8.66 1.92 -0.76
N ASN A 23 -8.49 2.07 -2.08
CA ASN A 23 -9.55 2.38 -3.04
C ASN A 23 -10.33 3.67 -2.75
N ARG A 24 -9.61 4.78 -2.51
CA ARG A 24 -10.22 6.10 -2.32
C ARG A 24 -9.38 7.22 -2.95
N SER A 25 -10.04 8.07 -3.74
CA SER A 25 -9.41 9.28 -4.27
C SER A 25 -9.20 10.34 -3.18
N PHE A 26 -8.29 11.28 -3.44
CA PHE A 26 -8.08 12.42 -2.53
C PHE A 26 -9.34 13.24 -2.35
N ASP A 27 -9.99 13.67 -3.45
CA ASP A 27 -11.22 14.47 -3.35
C ASP A 27 -12.36 13.74 -2.64
N HIS A 28 -12.42 12.42 -2.78
CA HIS A 28 -13.45 11.62 -2.14
C HIS A 28 -13.28 11.59 -0.61
N MET A 29 -12.07 11.45 -0.08
CA MET A 29 -11.85 11.36 1.37
C MET A 29 -11.52 12.68 2.04
N LEU A 30 -10.66 13.48 1.42
CA LEU A 30 -10.01 14.64 2.03
C LEU A 30 -10.27 15.96 1.28
N GLY A 31 -10.83 15.92 0.06
CA GLY A 31 -11.01 17.13 -0.76
C GLY A 31 -11.74 18.25 -0.01
N TRP A 32 -12.89 17.95 0.59
CA TRP A 32 -13.71 18.95 1.30
C TRP A 32 -13.10 19.46 2.61
N MET A 33 -11.93 18.97 3.01
CA MET A 33 -11.16 19.53 4.12
C MET A 33 -10.59 20.91 3.80
N ASN A 34 -10.60 21.32 2.51
CA ASN A 34 -10.32 22.69 2.11
C ASN A 34 -11.25 23.74 2.74
N THR A 35 -12.42 23.31 3.21
CA THR A 35 -13.34 24.17 4.01
C THR A 35 -12.78 24.52 5.39
N LEU A 36 -11.84 23.72 5.90
CA LEU A 36 -11.14 23.93 7.18
C LEU A 36 -9.76 24.56 6.97
N ASN A 37 -9.03 24.12 5.95
CA ASN A 37 -7.75 24.69 5.55
C ASN A 37 -7.76 25.03 4.05
N PRO A 38 -8.00 26.31 3.67
CA PRO A 38 -8.08 26.73 2.28
C PRO A 38 -6.79 26.57 1.46
N GLU A 39 -5.65 26.25 2.07
CA GLU A 39 -4.43 25.92 1.34
C GLU A 39 -4.53 24.57 0.62
N ILE A 40 -5.38 23.66 1.10
CA ILE A 40 -5.57 22.34 0.48
C ILE A 40 -6.19 22.50 -0.92
N ASP A 41 -5.56 21.89 -1.93
CA ASP A 41 -6.07 21.79 -3.31
C ASP A 41 -7.26 20.82 -3.41
N GLY A 42 -8.39 21.21 -2.83
CA GLY A 42 -9.67 20.50 -2.84
C GLY A 42 -10.70 21.09 -3.84
N PRO A 43 -11.88 20.45 -3.97
CA PRO A 43 -12.92 20.85 -4.91
C PRO A 43 -13.49 22.24 -4.59
N THR A 44 -13.87 22.97 -5.63
CA THR A 44 -14.49 24.31 -5.54
C THR A 44 -16.03 24.27 -5.50
N GLY A 45 -16.63 23.09 -5.72
CA GLY A 45 -18.07 22.89 -5.87
C GLY A 45 -18.59 23.17 -7.28
N LYS A 46 -17.68 23.31 -8.26
CA LYS A 46 -18.00 23.50 -9.69
C LYS A 46 -17.61 22.30 -10.54
N GLU A 47 -16.84 21.38 -9.96
CA GLU A 47 -16.38 20.16 -10.59
C GLU A 47 -17.58 19.30 -10.97
N SER A 48 -17.53 18.74 -12.17
CA SER A 48 -18.63 17.98 -12.73
C SER A 48 -18.17 17.05 -13.84
N ASN A 49 -18.93 15.99 -14.06
CA ASN A 49 -18.79 15.07 -15.17
C ASN A 49 -20.14 14.95 -15.89
N GLN A 50 -20.10 14.76 -17.20
CA GLN A 50 -21.29 14.43 -17.98
C GLN A 50 -21.57 12.93 -17.87
N MET A 51 -22.85 12.55 -17.88
CA MET A 51 -23.26 11.14 -17.93
C MET A 51 -22.80 10.43 -19.21
N SER A 52 -22.62 11.19 -20.30
CA SER A 52 -21.95 10.75 -21.51
C SER A 52 -21.06 11.87 -22.02
N THR A 53 -19.76 11.65 -22.08
CA THR A 53 -18.77 12.62 -22.57
C THR A 53 -18.88 12.88 -24.07
N SER A 54 -19.57 11.97 -24.80
CA SER A 54 -19.84 12.09 -26.23
C SER A 54 -21.12 12.86 -26.56
N ASP A 55 -22.00 13.07 -25.57
CA ASP A 55 -23.25 13.81 -25.73
C ASP A 55 -23.24 15.07 -24.84
N PRO A 56 -23.02 16.27 -25.42
CA PRO A 56 -22.95 17.51 -24.66
C PRO A 56 -24.27 17.88 -23.98
N ASN A 57 -25.39 17.26 -24.37
CA ASN A 57 -26.70 17.47 -23.74
C ASN A 57 -27.02 16.42 -22.66
N SER A 58 -26.12 15.47 -22.42
CA SER A 58 -26.30 14.49 -21.36
C SER A 58 -26.30 15.15 -19.98
N SER A 59 -26.98 14.51 -19.02
CA SER A 59 -27.11 15.05 -17.67
C SER A 59 -25.73 15.35 -17.06
N LEU A 60 -25.63 16.48 -16.39
CA LEU A 60 -24.43 16.89 -15.68
C LEU A 60 -24.53 16.45 -14.21
N ILE A 61 -23.53 15.73 -13.72
CA ILE A 61 -23.40 15.36 -12.32
C ILE A 61 -22.34 16.26 -11.69
N LEU A 62 -22.76 17.06 -10.71
CA LEU A 62 -21.86 17.90 -9.91
C LEU A 62 -21.18 17.05 -8.85
N PHE A 63 -19.91 17.33 -8.58
CA PHE A 63 -19.21 16.74 -7.45
C PHE A 63 -19.76 17.31 -6.15
N GLY A 64 -20.28 16.44 -5.28
CA GLY A 64 -20.86 16.83 -3.99
C GLY A 64 -20.06 16.34 -2.78
N ASN A 65 -20.62 16.56 -1.59
CA ASN A 65 -20.03 16.18 -0.29
C ASN A 65 -20.96 15.25 0.51
N LYS A 66 -21.75 14.42 -0.19
CA LYS A 66 -22.80 13.59 0.40
C LYS A 66 -22.39 12.13 0.60
N SER A 67 -21.10 11.80 0.54
CA SER A 67 -20.65 10.42 0.76
C SER A 67 -20.93 9.97 2.19
N LEU A 68 -21.40 8.73 2.30
CA LEU A 68 -21.61 8.00 3.54
C LEU A 68 -21.05 6.57 3.31
N TYR A 69 -21.71 5.54 3.82
CA TYR A 69 -21.40 4.17 3.47
C TYR A 69 -21.60 3.91 1.96
N VAL A 70 -20.57 3.37 1.31
CA VAL A 70 -20.59 3.05 -0.12
C VAL A 70 -20.59 1.54 -0.30
N ASP A 71 -21.73 1.00 -0.73
CA ASP A 71 -21.90 -0.45 -0.91
C ASP A 71 -21.38 -1.00 -2.25
N LEU A 72 -21.04 -0.09 -3.16
CA LEU A 72 -20.65 -0.40 -4.53
C LEU A 72 -19.13 -0.30 -4.65
N ASP A 73 -18.54 -1.21 -5.43
CA ASP A 73 -17.13 -1.18 -5.80
C ASP A 73 -17.02 -0.64 -7.24
N PRO A 74 -16.65 0.64 -7.44
CA PRO A 74 -16.54 1.22 -8.78
C PRO A 74 -15.37 0.61 -9.56
N GLY A 75 -15.45 0.64 -10.89
CA GLY A 75 -14.40 0.09 -11.75
C GLY A 75 -13.06 0.79 -11.54
N HIS A 76 -12.01 0.02 -11.25
CA HIS A 76 -10.65 0.51 -11.03
C HIS A 76 -9.61 -0.35 -11.76
N SER A 77 -10.03 -1.01 -12.85
CA SER A 77 -9.13 -1.63 -13.82
C SER A 77 -8.40 -0.57 -14.64
N ILE A 78 -7.23 -0.89 -15.22
CA ILE A 78 -6.49 0.06 -16.08
C ILE A 78 -7.35 0.63 -17.22
N GLN A 79 -8.34 -0.11 -17.73
CA GLN A 79 -9.27 0.31 -18.77
C GLN A 79 -10.33 1.27 -18.23
N ASP A 80 -10.88 1.00 -17.04
CA ASP A 80 -11.82 1.92 -16.39
C ASP A 80 -11.12 3.23 -16.03
N ILE A 81 -9.93 3.13 -15.46
CA ILE A 81 -9.12 4.30 -15.10
C ILE A 81 -8.74 5.12 -16.33
N TYR A 82 -8.42 4.47 -17.46
CA TYR A 82 -8.19 5.17 -18.72
C TYR A 82 -9.41 6.00 -19.14
N GLU A 83 -10.62 5.43 -19.09
CA GLU A 83 -11.83 6.16 -19.42
C GLU A 83 -12.11 7.29 -18.44
N GLN A 84 -11.92 7.05 -17.14
CA GLN A 84 -12.10 8.07 -16.10
C GLN A 84 -11.23 9.31 -16.36
N ILE A 85 -9.95 9.09 -16.67
CA ILE A 85 -8.97 10.14 -16.93
C ILE A 85 -9.24 10.85 -18.28
N PHE A 86 -9.45 10.09 -19.37
CA PHE A 86 -9.50 10.66 -20.73
C PHE A 86 -10.92 10.97 -21.23
N GLY A 87 -11.94 10.54 -20.50
CA GLY A 87 -13.34 10.68 -20.91
C GLY A 87 -13.75 9.78 -22.06
N VAL A 88 -12.92 8.83 -22.50
CA VAL A 88 -13.22 7.93 -23.63
C VAL A 88 -12.81 6.50 -23.29
N PRO A 89 -13.61 5.48 -23.65
CA PRO A 89 -13.21 4.10 -23.47
C PRO A 89 -11.87 3.81 -24.16
N TRP A 90 -11.09 2.93 -23.55
CA TRP A 90 -9.80 2.53 -24.11
C TRP A 90 -9.98 1.92 -25.51
N SER A 91 -9.09 2.31 -26.44
CA SER A 91 -8.88 1.62 -27.71
C SER A 91 -7.43 1.75 -28.14
N GLN A 92 -6.93 0.80 -28.93
CA GLN A 92 -5.54 0.81 -29.42
C GLN A 92 -5.21 2.10 -30.19
N ASP A 93 -6.15 2.59 -31.01
CA ASP A 93 -5.96 3.79 -31.82
C ASP A 93 -5.91 5.07 -30.96
N LEU A 94 -6.67 5.12 -29.88
CA LEU A 94 -6.67 6.25 -28.94
C LEU A 94 -5.46 6.21 -28.02
N ALA A 95 -5.04 5.02 -27.58
CA ALA A 95 -3.88 4.84 -26.71
C ALA A 95 -2.56 5.26 -27.38
N ASN A 96 -2.49 5.18 -28.71
CA ASN A 96 -1.35 5.67 -29.49
C ASN A 96 -1.35 7.20 -29.67
N LYS A 97 -2.40 7.90 -29.23
CA LYS A 97 -2.49 9.37 -29.27
C LYS A 97 -2.20 9.94 -27.89
N LYS A 98 -1.56 11.10 -27.86
CA LYS A 98 -1.43 11.89 -26.62
C LYS A 98 -2.77 12.59 -26.36
N LEU A 99 -3.57 12.02 -25.46
CA LEU A 99 -4.81 12.63 -24.98
C LEU A 99 -4.56 13.42 -23.70
N GLU A 100 -5.26 14.55 -23.56
CA GLU A 100 -5.23 15.35 -22.34
C GLU A 100 -6.03 14.67 -21.22
N PRO A 101 -5.50 14.57 -19.98
CA PRO A 101 -6.20 13.99 -18.83
C PRO A 101 -7.29 14.92 -18.31
N THR A 102 -8.46 14.92 -18.95
CA THR A 102 -9.58 15.83 -18.65
C THR A 102 -10.27 15.56 -17.31
N MET A 103 -10.15 14.35 -16.76
CA MET A 103 -10.87 13.88 -15.57
C MET A 103 -12.40 13.93 -15.72
N LYS A 104 -12.92 13.79 -16.96
CA LYS A 104 -14.36 13.92 -17.27
C LYS A 104 -15.12 12.60 -17.45
N GLY A 105 -14.46 11.45 -17.31
CA GLY A 105 -15.06 10.15 -17.61
C GLY A 105 -15.60 9.37 -16.42
N PHE A 106 -15.48 9.85 -15.17
CA PHE A 106 -15.86 9.11 -13.98
C PHE A 106 -17.36 8.79 -13.92
N ALA A 107 -18.22 9.79 -14.15
CA ALA A 107 -19.68 9.56 -14.16
C ALA A 107 -20.10 8.57 -15.25
N GLN A 108 -19.58 8.74 -16.48
CA GLN A 108 -19.84 7.83 -17.60
C GLN A 108 -19.39 6.40 -17.30
N ASN A 109 -18.15 6.23 -16.81
CA ASN A 109 -17.59 4.93 -16.50
C ASN A 109 -18.38 4.23 -15.38
N ALA A 110 -18.71 4.95 -14.31
CA ALA A 110 -19.51 4.43 -13.21
C ALA A 110 -20.90 4.00 -13.66
N GLU A 111 -21.60 4.84 -14.42
CA GLU A 111 -22.96 4.51 -14.92
C GLU A 111 -22.95 3.28 -15.83
N ARG A 112 -21.91 3.13 -16.67
CA ARG A 112 -21.74 1.95 -17.52
C ARG A 112 -21.54 0.68 -16.71
N ASN A 113 -20.74 0.75 -15.65
CA ASN A 113 -20.48 -0.39 -14.76
C ASN A 113 -21.73 -0.77 -13.97
N LYS A 114 -22.47 0.21 -13.45
CA LYS A 114 -23.76 0.00 -12.78
C LYS A 114 -24.62 1.26 -12.81
N LYS A 115 -25.85 1.10 -13.28
CA LYS A 115 -26.85 2.19 -13.31
C LYS A 115 -27.02 2.84 -11.94
N GLY A 116 -26.92 4.16 -11.87
CA GLY A 116 -27.02 4.97 -10.65
C GLY A 116 -25.70 5.15 -9.88
N MET A 117 -24.62 4.47 -10.27
CA MET A 117 -23.33 4.57 -9.58
C MET A 117 -22.64 5.92 -9.81
N ALA A 118 -23.01 6.67 -10.86
CA ALA A 118 -22.47 7.99 -11.14
C ALA A 118 -22.63 8.97 -9.95
N GLU A 119 -23.78 8.93 -9.27
CA GLU A 119 -24.01 9.76 -8.08
C GLU A 119 -23.10 9.37 -6.92
N THR A 120 -22.79 8.08 -6.76
CA THR A 120 -21.88 7.59 -5.72
C THR A 120 -20.44 8.03 -5.96
N VAL A 121 -19.92 7.89 -7.18
CA VAL A 121 -18.50 8.21 -7.47
C VAL A 121 -18.23 9.72 -7.50
N MET A 122 -19.26 10.52 -7.80
CA MET A 122 -19.21 11.97 -7.87
C MET A 122 -19.60 12.63 -6.53
N ASN A 123 -19.29 12.01 -5.40
CA ASN A 123 -19.41 12.62 -4.07
C ASN A 123 -18.17 12.33 -3.23
N GLY A 124 -17.82 13.24 -2.34
CA GLY A 124 -16.81 13.06 -1.29
C GLY A 124 -17.41 13.15 0.13
N PHE A 125 -16.59 12.85 1.12
CA PHE A 125 -16.92 12.99 2.53
C PHE A 125 -16.76 14.44 2.99
N LYS A 126 -17.66 14.89 3.86
CA LYS A 126 -17.51 16.15 4.59
C LYS A 126 -16.64 15.93 5.84
N PRO A 127 -15.93 16.95 6.35
CA PRO A 127 -14.99 16.77 7.46
C PRO A 127 -15.59 16.04 8.68
N ASP A 128 -16.80 16.41 9.09
CA ASP A 128 -17.49 15.86 10.27
C ASP A 128 -17.99 14.40 10.09
N THR A 129 -18.01 13.86 8.86
CA THR A 129 -18.26 12.42 8.63
C THR A 129 -17.02 11.57 8.81
N VAL A 130 -15.84 12.17 8.74
CA VAL A 130 -14.54 11.51 8.88
C VAL A 130 -13.68 12.20 9.95
N PRO A 131 -14.16 12.27 11.21
CA PRO A 131 -13.56 13.12 12.24
C PRO A 131 -12.12 12.72 12.63
N VAL A 132 -11.74 11.45 12.45
CA VAL A 132 -10.35 11.02 12.69
C VAL A 132 -9.41 11.66 11.67
N TYR A 133 -9.77 11.62 10.39
CA TYR A 133 -8.98 12.26 9.34
C TYR A 133 -9.02 13.78 9.46
N GLN A 134 -10.16 14.37 9.83
CA GLN A 134 -10.27 15.81 10.11
C GLN A 134 -9.26 16.26 11.19
N GLU A 135 -9.17 15.53 12.31
CA GLU A 135 -8.23 15.86 13.39
C GLU A 135 -6.78 15.74 12.92
N LEU A 136 -6.44 14.65 12.24
CA LEU A 136 -5.07 14.42 11.74
C LEU A 136 -4.62 15.51 10.77
N LEU A 137 -5.49 15.97 9.87
CA LEU A 137 -5.22 17.06 8.93
C LEU A 137 -5.07 18.40 9.63
N THR A 138 -5.85 18.63 10.69
CA THR A 138 -5.75 19.85 11.49
C THR A 138 -4.43 19.88 12.27
N GLU A 139 -3.95 18.72 12.70
CA GLU A 139 -2.82 18.59 13.62
C GLU A 139 -1.48 18.36 12.95
N PHE A 140 -1.45 17.77 11.76
CA PHE A 140 -0.20 17.34 11.11
C PHE A 140 -0.14 17.80 9.65
N ALA A 141 0.51 17.01 8.78
CA ALA A 141 0.67 17.34 7.38
C ALA A 141 -0.22 16.47 6.48
N VAL A 142 -0.83 17.09 5.48
CA VAL A 142 -1.48 16.41 4.35
C VAL A 142 -0.74 16.73 3.07
N CYS A 143 -0.57 15.75 2.19
CA CYS A 143 -0.08 15.97 0.84
C CYS A 143 -1.28 16.02 -0.11
N ASP A 144 -1.51 17.18 -0.73
CA ASP A 144 -2.62 17.40 -1.67
C ASP A 144 -2.23 17.11 -3.13
N ARG A 145 -1.04 16.53 -3.35
CA ARG A 145 -0.54 16.09 -4.67
C ARG A 145 0.17 14.74 -4.60
N TRP A 146 -0.36 13.81 -3.82
CA TRP A 146 0.10 12.42 -3.82
C TRP A 146 -0.69 11.58 -4.83
N PHE A 147 -0.01 10.98 -5.81
CA PHE A 147 -0.64 10.21 -6.87
C PHE A 147 -0.41 8.71 -6.70
N ALA A 148 -1.37 7.91 -7.15
CA ALA A 148 -1.12 6.49 -7.39
C ALA A 148 0.06 6.35 -8.37
N SER A 149 0.96 5.39 -8.14
CA SER A 149 2.18 5.27 -8.95
C SER A 149 1.90 4.87 -10.40
N VAL A 150 0.79 4.19 -10.61
CA VAL A 150 0.29 3.77 -11.92
C VAL A 150 -1.25 3.85 -11.97
N PRO A 151 -1.85 4.13 -13.15
CA PRO A 151 -3.29 4.07 -13.35
C PRO A 151 -3.76 2.60 -13.48
N ALA A 152 -3.57 1.80 -12.43
CA ALA A 152 -3.92 0.40 -12.37
C ALA A 152 -4.47 0.04 -10.98
N SER A 153 -4.94 -1.20 -10.81
CA SER A 153 -5.53 -1.67 -9.56
C SER A 153 -4.54 -1.71 -8.38
N THR A 154 -5.08 -2.07 -7.21
CA THR A 154 -4.40 -2.21 -5.91
C THR A 154 -3.00 -2.81 -5.98
N GLN A 155 -2.85 -4.04 -6.50
CA GLN A 155 -1.61 -4.78 -6.35
C GLN A 155 -0.40 -4.13 -7.04
N PRO A 156 -0.47 -3.69 -8.31
CA PRO A 156 0.57 -2.87 -8.91
C PRO A 156 0.99 -1.68 -8.03
N ASN A 157 0.04 -0.90 -7.50
CA ASN A 157 0.34 0.27 -6.68
C ASN A 157 0.97 -0.08 -5.33
N ARG A 158 0.46 -1.11 -4.63
CA ARG A 158 1.08 -1.64 -3.40
C ARG A 158 2.52 -2.13 -3.63
N LEU A 159 2.86 -2.60 -4.84
CA LEU A 159 4.23 -2.97 -5.18
C LEU A 159 5.18 -1.76 -5.30
N PHE A 160 4.69 -0.62 -5.79
CA PHE A 160 5.52 0.60 -5.84
C PHE A 160 5.90 1.09 -4.45
N VAL A 161 5.03 0.93 -3.43
CA VAL A 161 5.26 1.40 -2.04
C VAL A 161 6.58 0.89 -1.45
N HIS A 162 6.95 -0.37 -1.72
CA HIS A 162 8.13 -0.98 -1.09
C HIS A 162 9.24 -1.34 -2.07
N SER A 163 9.01 -1.21 -3.38
CA SER A 163 10.00 -1.59 -4.39
C SER A 163 10.19 -0.59 -5.53
N ALA A 164 9.42 0.50 -5.55
CA ALA A 164 9.45 1.52 -6.59
C ALA A 164 9.25 0.99 -8.03
N THR A 165 8.66 -0.21 -8.16
CA THR A 165 8.24 -0.82 -9.42
C THR A 165 7.20 -1.91 -9.14
N SER A 166 6.30 -2.16 -10.09
CA SER A 166 5.46 -3.36 -10.10
C SER A 166 6.06 -4.50 -10.92
N HIS A 167 7.31 -4.37 -11.38
CA HIS A 167 7.99 -5.31 -12.28
C HIS A 167 7.21 -5.57 -13.57
N GLY A 168 6.66 -4.52 -14.16
CA GLY A 168 5.87 -4.59 -15.38
C GLY A 168 4.40 -4.96 -15.18
N LEU A 169 3.94 -5.20 -13.94
CA LEU A 169 2.55 -5.56 -13.68
C LEU A 169 1.62 -4.35 -13.76
N THR A 170 0.54 -4.51 -14.54
CA THR A 170 -0.65 -3.62 -14.57
C THR A 170 -1.90 -4.32 -14.02
N SER A 171 -1.76 -5.59 -13.65
CA SER A 171 -2.74 -6.46 -13.01
C SER A 171 -1.97 -7.67 -12.43
N ASN A 172 -2.65 -8.57 -11.75
CA ASN A 172 -2.04 -9.82 -11.30
C ASN A 172 -1.51 -10.70 -12.45
N ASP A 173 -0.39 -11.39 -12.19
CA ASP A 173 0.21 -12.41 -13.05
C ASP A 173 0.48 -13.67 -12.24
N THR A 174 -0.20 -14.77 -12.61
CA THR A 174 -0.13 -16.03 -11.90
C THR A 174 1.28 -16.64 -11.85
N LYS A 175 2.08 -16.51 -12.91
CA LYS A 175 3.43 -17.11 -12.95
C LYS A 175 4.38 -16.37 -12.02
N LEU A 176 4.32 -15.04 -12.03
CA LEU A 176 5.10 -14.21 -11.11
C LEU A 176 4.64 -14.39 -9.67
N LEU A 177 3.34 -14.59 -9.43
CA LEU A 177 2.81 -14.88 -8.10
C LEU A 177 3.38 -16.18 -7.50
N ILE A 178 3.42 -17.27 -8.29
CA ILE A 178 4.03 -18.55 -7.91
C ILE A 178 5.51 -18.35 -7.54
N ASN A 179 6.27 -17.73 -8.44
CA ASN A 179 7.71 -17.52 -8.23
C ASN A 179 8.03 -16.51 -7.11
N GLY A 180 7.08 -15.62 -6.81
CA GLY A 180 7.30 -14.39 -6.07
C GLY A 180 8.00 -13.33 -6.95
N LEU A 181 7.61 -12.09 -6.76
CA LEU A 181 8.15 -10.95 -7.50
C LEU A 181 9.64 -10.73 -7.16
N PRO A 182 10.53 -10.60 -8.18
CA PRO A 182 11.97 -10.68 -7.97
C PRO A 182 12.64 -9.34 -7.62
N GLN A 183 11.92 -8.21 -7.71
CA GLN A 183 12.53 -6.90 -7.50
C GLN A 183 13.09 -6.73 -6.09
N LYS A 184 14.17 -5.94 -5.99
CA LYS A 184 14.73 -5.52 -4.70
C LYS A 184 13.74 -4.62 -3.98
N THR A 185 13.65 -4.77 -2.66
CA THR A 185 12.74 -3.97 -1.83
C THR A 185 13.50 -3.01 -0.92
N ILE A 186 12.78 -2.04 -0.35
CA ILE A 186 13.31 -1.18 0.70
C ILE A 186 13.71 -1.98 1.95
N PHE A 187 13.03 -3.09 2.22
CA PHE A 187 13.38 -4.02 3.31
C PHE A 187 14.77 -4.61 3.10
N ASP A 188 15.10 -5.04 1.87
CA ASP A 188 16.43 -5.54 1.53
C ASP A 188 17.49 -4.44 1.73
N SER A 189 17.20 -3.21 1.30
CA SER A 189 18.13 -2.07 1.44
C SER A 189 18.40 -1.69 2.90
N MET A 190 17.38 -1.79 3.76
CA MET A 190 17.49 -1.56 5.21
C MET A 190 18.32 -2.67 5.87
N ASP A 191 18.02 -3.93 5.58
CA ASP A 191 18.70 -5.11 6.13
C ASP A 191 20.19 -5.14 5.75
N GLU A 192 20.51 -4.81 4.49
CA GLU A 192 21.90 -4.77 3.97
C GLU A 192 22.82 -3.83 4.75
N VAL A 193 22.27 -2.78 5.38
CA VAL A 193 23.04 -1.82 6.20
C VAL A 193 22.79 -1.98 7.70
N GLY A 194 22.09 -3.05 8.11
CA GLY A 194 21.88 -3.41 9.52
C GLY A 194 20.70 -2.71 10.21
N TYR A 195 19.79 -2.07 9.47
CA TYR A 195 18.53 -1.58 10.02
C TYR A 195 17.48 -2.69 10.07
N SER A 196 16.60 -2.64 11.08
CA SER A 196 15.54 -3.63 11.26
C SER A 196 14.21 -3.17 10.66
N PHE A 197 13.36 -4.12 10.30
CA PHE A 197 11.98 -3.87 9.92
C PHE A 197 11.03 -4.85 10.60
N GLY A 198 9.75 -4.50 10.67
CA GLY A 198 8.69 -5.34 11.22
C GLY A 198 7.36 -5.11 10.52
N ILE A 199 6.64 -6.19 10.31
CA ILE A 199 5.34 -6.21 9.63
C ILE A 199 4.30 -6.65 10.64
N TYR A 200 3.40 -5.76 11.01
CA TYR A 200 2.36 -5.99 12.01
C TYR A 200 1.04 -6.20 11.31
N TYR A 201 0.46 -7.38 11.46
CA TYR A 201 -0.58 -7.85 10.56
C TYR A 201 -1.84 -8.29 11.30
N GLN A 202 -3.00 -7.95 10.73
CA GLN A 202 -4.28 -8.54 11.09
C GLN A 202 -4.62 -9.69 10.13
N ASP A 203 -4.59 -9.44 8.82
CA ASP A 203 -4.63 -10.47 7.77
C ASP A 203 -3.25 -10.76 7.19
N PRO A 204 -3.05 -11.83 6.39
CA PRO A 204 -1.76 -12.11 5.77
C PRO A 204 -1.18 -10.88 5.02
N PRO A 205 0.11 -10.56 5.17
CA PRO A 205 0.69 -9.34 4.58
C PRO A 205 0.84 -9.36 3.05
N ALA A 206 0.53 -8.23 2.41
CA ALA A 206 0.76 -7.99 0.98
C ALA A 206 2.25 -7.99 0.59
N VAL A 207 3.15 -7.75 1.55
CA VAL A 207 4.60 -7.82 1.27
C VAL A 207 5.08 -9.23 0.92
N LEU A 208 4.28 -10.27 1.15
CA LEU A 208 4.60 -11.65 0.76
C LEU A 208 4.46 -11.91 -0.76
N PHE A 209 3.95 -10.95 -1.53
CA PHE A 209 4.06 -10.99 -3.00
C PHE A 209 5.52 -10.91 -3.46
N TYR A 210 6.40 -10.25 -2.69
CA TYR A 210 7.83 -10.23 -2.95
C TYR A 210 8.48 -11.55 -2.59
N ARG A 211 9.26 -12.11 -3.52
CA ARG A 211 10.04 -13.32 -3.29
C ARG A 211 11.00 -13.19 -2.11
N ASN A 212 11.62 -12.01 -1.94
CA ASN A 212 12.61 -11.77 -0.89
C ASN A 212 12.01 -11.79 0.52
N LEU A 213 10.75 -11.41 0.69
CA LEU A 213 10.07 -11.41 1.99
C LEU A 213 9.65 -12.83 2.43
N ARG A 214 9.79 -13.82 1.55
CA ARG A 214 9.61 -15.24 1.85
C ARG A 214 10.88 -15.94 2.34
N LYS A 215 11.99 -15.21 2.56
CA LYS A 215 13.26 -15.77 3.07
C LYS A 215 13.15 -16.16 4.54
N LEU A 216 13.79 -17.26 4.94
CA LEU A 216 13.77 -17.75 6.32
C LEU A 216 14.22 -16.71 7.35
N LYS A 217 15.25 -15.90 7.04
CA LYS A 217 15.72 -14.84 7.95
C LYS A 217 14.66 -13.83 8.35
N TYR A 218 13.60 -13.65 7.55
CA TYR A 218 12.55 -12.66 7.81
C TYR A 218 11.30 -13.25 8.48
N ILE A 219 11.24 -14.56 8.73
CA ILE A 219 10.07 -15.21 9.35
C ILE A 219 9.71 -14.57 10.71
N LYS A 220 10.73 -14.12 11.46
CA LYS A 220 10.54 -13.49 12.77
C LYS A 220 10.18 -12.00 12.71
N ASN A 221 10.12 -11.41 11.51
CA ASN A 221 9.75 -10.00 11.31
C ASN A 221 8.23 -9.83 11.13
N PHE A 222 7.48 -10.93 11.06
CA PHE A 222 6.02 -10.94 11.00
C PHE A 222 5.44 -11.03 12.42
N HIS A 223 4.62 -10.07 12.79
CA HIS A 223 4.06 -9.95 14.13
C HIS A 223 2.54 -9.79 14.08
N PRO A 224 1.76 -10.57 14.86
CA PRO A 224 0.33 -10.30 15.01
C PRO A 224 0.09 -8.89 15.55
N PHE A 225 -0.78 -8.11 14.91
CA PHE A 225 -1.04 -6.71 15.25
C PHE A 225 -1.56 -6.55 16.69
N ASP A 226 -2.68 -7.21 17.02
CA ASP A 226 -3.47 -6.93 18.24
C ASP A 226 -2.67 -6.92 19.55
N LEU A 227 -1.71 -7.84 19.69
CA LEU A 227 -0.87 -7.94 20.89
C LEU A 227 0.53 -7.38 20.66
N SER A 228 1.19 -7.76 19.56
CA SER A 228 2.62 -7.46 19.40
C SER A 228 2.86 -5.98 19.14
N PHE A 229 2.00 -5.34 18.34
CA PHE A 229 2.16 -3.92 18.00
C PHE A 229 2.05 -3.04 19.23
N ARG A 230 0.97 -3.21 20.02
CA ARG A 230 0.75 -2.46 21.26
C ARG A 230 1.87 -2.68 22.27
N ASN A 231 2.35 -3.92 22.44
CA ASN A 231 3.47 -4.21 23.34
C ASN A 231 4.77 -3.56 22.86
N HIS A 232 5.08 -3.65 21.56
CA HIS A 232 6.29 -3.04 21.01
C HIS A 232 6.24 -1.51 21.09
N CYS A 233 5.07 -0.89 20.88
CA CYS A 233 4.88 0.54 21.11
C CYS A 233 5.14 0.89 22.57
N LYS A 234 4.50 0.21 23.52
CA LYS A 234 4.60 0.48 24.97
C LYS A 234 6.03 0.32 25.49
N GLU A 235 6.76 -0.68 24.99
CA GLU A 235 8.12 -1.00 25.43
C GLU A 235 9.20 -0.22 24.67
N GLY A 236 8.83 0.55 23.64
CA GLY A 236 9.80 1.28 22.81
C GLY A 236 10.69 0.35 21.99
N ARG A 237 10.10 -0.71 21.42
CA ARG A 237 10.78 -1.76 20.65
C ARG A 237 10.37 -1.82 19.18
N LEU A 238 9.72 -0.78 18.65
CA LEU A 238 9.41 -0.74 17.22
C LEU A 238 10.71 -0.65 16.39
N PRO A 239 10.82 -1.40 15.28
CA PRO A 239 11.99 -1.39 14.40
C PRO A 239 12.08 -0.07 13.60
N ASN A 240 13.09 0.04 12.75
CA ASN A 240 13.33 1.25 11.97
C ASN A 240 12.30 1.47 10.85
N TYR A 241 11.83 0.39 10.23
CA TYR A 241 10.76 0.43 9.23
C TYR A 241 9.61 -0.49 9.65
N VAL A 242 8.43 0.09 9.81
CA VAL A 242 7.24 -0.62 10.30
C VAL A 242 6.17 -0.56 9.22
N VAL A 243 5.60 -1.71 8.89
CA VAL A 243 4.44 -1.82 8.01
C VAL A 243 3.27 -2.36 8.81
N ILE A 244 2.12 -1.71 8.67
CA ILE A 244 0.86 -2.11 9.29
C ILE A 244 -0.05 -2.68 8.20
N GLU A 245 -0.52 -3.92 8.38
CA GLU A 245 -1.40 -4.64 7.45
C GLU A 245 -2.78 -4.84 8.09
N GLN A 246 -3.81 -4.40 7.37
CA GLN A 246 -5.20 -4.33 7.82
C GLN A 246 -5.93 -5.68 7.75
N ARG A 247 -7.23 -5.66 8.06
CA ARG A 247 -8.19 -6.68 7.68
C ARG A 247 -8.81 -6.31 6.34
N TYR A 248 -8.63 -7.21 5.38
CA TYR A 248 -9.13 -7.13 4.02
C TYR A 248 -10.43 -7.91 3.82
N PHE A 249 -10.86 -8.73 4.79
CA PHE A 249 -12.08 -9.54 4.69
C PHE A 249 -13.19 -9.02 5.62
N ASP A 250 -14.35 -8.65 5.06
CA ASP A 250 -15.51 -8.12 5.79
C ASP A 250 -16.29 -9.19 6.57
N LEU A 251 -15.79 -9.59 7.74
CA LEU A 251 -16.45 -10.57 8.61
C LEU A 251 -17.38 -9.93 9.63
N LYS A 252 -18.46 -10.60 10.04
CA LYS A 252 -19.41 -10.06 11.03
C LYS A 252 -18.77 -9.73 12.39
N THR A 253 -17.80 -10.54 12.81
CA THR A 253 -17.12 -10.38 14.10
C THR A 253 -15.86 -9.52 14.01
N LEU A 254 -15.22 -9.49 12.84
CA LEU A 254 -13.99 -8.75 12.56
C LEU A 254 -14.13 -8.06 11.19
N PRO A 255 -14.88 -6.94 11.11
CA PRO A 255 -15.13 -6.27 9.85
C PRO A 255 -13.85 -5.76 9.18
N GLY A 256 -13.89 -5.60 7.86
CA GLY A 256 -12.81 -4.99 7.09
C GLY A 256 -12.56 -3.56 7.56
N ASN A 257 -11.29 -3.15 7.63
CA ASN A 257 -10.86 -1.85 8.19
C ASN A 257 -9.76 -1.17 7.35
N ASP A 258 -9.81 -1.41 6.06
CA ASP A 258 -8.89 -0.94 5.01
C ASP A 258 -9.49 0.21 4.16
N ASP A 259 -10.70 0.68 4.49
CA ASP A 259 -11.49 1.68 3.74
C ASP A 259 -11.95 1.26 2.33
N HIS A 260 -11.67 0.03 1.86
CA HIS A 260 -12.11 -0.48 0.56
C HIS A 260 -13.65 -0.48 0.48
N PRO A 261 -14.33 -0.01 -0.59
CA PRO A 261 -15.76 -0.25 -0.76
C PRO A 261 -16.07 -1.75 -0.95
N SER A 262 -16.87 -2.43 -0.15
CA SER A 262 -17.98 -1.95 0.68
C SER A 262 -17.71 -2.03 2.19
N HIS A 263 -16.46 -1.95 2.62
CA HIS A 263 -16.11 -1.83 4.03
C HIS A 263 -16.49 -0.44 4.54
N ASP A 264 -16.88 -0.37 5.82
CA ASP A 264 -17.31 0.88 6.44
C ASP A 264 -16.08 1.71 6.82
N VAL A 265 -16.00 2.95 6.33
CA VAL A 265 -14.94 3.92 6.67
C VAL A 265 -14.90 4.20 8.19
N PHE A 266 -15.98 3.91 8.92
CA PHE A 266 -15.96 3.87 10.38
C PHE A 266 -14.87 2.93 10.94
N GLU A 267 -14.74 1.71 10.40
CA GLU A 267 -13.77 0.72 10.89
C GLU A 267 -12.33 1.10 10.50
N GLY A 268 -12.13 1.67 9.30
CA GLY A 268 -10.82 2.19 8.89
C GLY A 268 -10.37 3.37 9.75
N GLN A 269 -11.26 4.33 10.04
CA GLN A 269 -10.96 5.42 10.98
C GLN A 269 -10.64 4.90 12.39
N LYS A 270 -11.39 3.92 12.88
CA LYS A 270 -11.12 3.28 14.18
C LYS A 270 -9.75 2.61 14.20
N PHE A 271 -9.37 1.96 13.11
CA PHE A 271 -8.06 1.34 12.97
C PHE A 271 -6.92 2.38 12.93
N VAL A 272 -7.08 3.45 12.16
CA VAL A 272 -6.12 4.57 12.13
C VAL A 272 -5.96 5.19 13.51
N LYS A 273 -7.07 5.40 14.24
CA LYS A 273 -7.05 5.88 15.63
C LYS A 273 -6.29 4.93 16.55
N GLU A 274 -6.55 3.62 16.46
CA GLU A 274 -5.83 2.62 17.25
C GLU A 274 -4.32 2.64 16.99
N VAL A 275 -3.91 2.72 15.72
CA VAL A 275 -2.50 2.80 15.33
C VAL A 275 -1.88 4.09 15.87
N TYR A 276 -2.53 5.24 15.65
CA TYR A 276 -2.06 6.53 16.11
C TYR A 276 -1.87 6.57 17.62
N GLU A 277 -2.87 6.17 18.41
CA GLU A 277 -2.83 6.25 19.87
C GLU A 277 -1.78 5.29 20.48
N ALA A 278 -1.56 4.13 19.86
CA ALA A 278 -0.47 3.24 20.24
C ALA A 278 0.91 3.87 19.98
N LEU A 279 1.12 4.48 18.82
CA LEU A 279 2.37 5.19 18.50
C LEU A 279 2.58 6.43 19.39
N ARG A 280 1.52 7.22 19.58
CA ARG A 280 1.52 8.45 20.35
C ARG A 280 1.85 8.24 21.83
N SER A 281 1.44 7.10 22.39
CA SER A 281 1.75 6.70 23.76
C SER A 281 3.12 6.02 23.91
N SER A 282 3.83 5.75 22.82
CA SER A 282 5.16 5.13 22.84
C SER A 282 6.23 6.09 23.36
N PRO A 283 7.22 5.61 24.15
CA PRO A 283 8.42 6.39 24.45
C PRO A 283 9.25 6.74 23.19
N GLN A 284 9.02 6.06 22.06
CA GLN A 284 9.66 6.37 20.78
C GLN A 284 8.92 7.45 19.96
N TRP A 285 7.80 8.02 20.42
CA TRP A 285 6.98 8.98 19.66
C TRP A 285 7.79 10.12 19.02
N ASN A 286 8.75 10.68 19.75
CA ASN A 286 9.61 11.76 19.27
C ASN A 286 10.64 11.34 18.21
N GLU A 287 10.70 10.05 17.86
CA GLU A 287 11.58 9.50 16.83
C GLU A 287 10.78 8.88 15.67
N MET A 288 9.46 9.13 15.63
CA MET A 288 8.54 8.48 14.68
C MET A 288 8.04 9.42 13.59
N LEU A 289 7.91 8.85 12.40
CA LEU A 289 7.15 9.38 11.28
C LEU A 289 6.13 8.33 10.86
N PHE A 290 4.86 8.60 11.12
CA PHE A 290 3.75 7.76 10.68
C PHE A 290 3.16 8.32 9.40
N VAL A 291 3.06 7.48 8.38
CA VAL A 291 2.59 7.83 7.05
C VAL A 291 1.38 6.96 6.72
N ILE A 292 0.27 7.63 6.40
CA ILE A 292 -0.95 6.99 5.91
C ILE A 292 -1.09 7.39 4.45
N ILE A 293 -1.19 6.40 3.56
CA ILE A 293 -1.50 6.60 2.13
C ILE A 293 -2.62 5.66 1.72
N TYR A 294 -3.15 5.84 0.51
CA TYR A 294 -3.98 4.85 -0.16
C TYR A 294 -3.23 4.29 -1.36
N ASP A 295 -3.58 3.07 -1.77
CA ASP A 295 -3.00 2.38 -2.93
C ASP A 295 -3.45 3.00 -4.27
N GLU A 296 -4.75 3.17 -4.48
CA GLU A 296 -5.35 3.77 -5.66
C GLU A 296 -6.72 4.39 -5.32
N HIS A 297 -7.42 4.94 -6.31
CA HIS A 297 -8.56 5.82 -6.08
C HIS A 297 -9.93 5.14 -6.04
N GLY A 298 -10.02 3.83 -6.30
CA GLY A 298 -11.24 3.03 -6.23
C GLY A 298 -12.31 3.41 -7.24
N GLY A 299 -11.93 4.10 -8.32
CA GLY A 299 -12.86 4.67 -9.29
C GLY A 299 -13.65 5.89 -8.79
N PHE A 300 -13.33 6.42 -7.60
CA PHE A 300 -13.91 7.68 -7.11
C PHE A 300 -13.30 8.90 -7.81
N PHE A 301 -14.13 9.92 -8.03
CA PHE A 301 -13.71 11.12 -8.75
C PHE A 301 -12.58 11.87 -8.01
N ASP A 302 -11.63 12.38 -8.79
CA ASP A 302 -10.70 13.44 -8.39
C ASP A 302 -10.57 14.44 -9.54
N HIS A 303 -10.51 15.72 -9.20
CA HIS A 303 -10.50 16.80 -10.18
C HIS A 303 -9.11 17.10 -10.74
N VAL A 304 -8.03 16.66 -10.08
CA VAL A 304 -6.66 17.01 -10.47
C VAL A 304 -6.18 16.10 -11.60
N PRO A 305 -5.76 16.66 -12.75
CA PRO A 305 -5.22 15.88 -13.85
C PRO A 305 -3.99 15.05 -13.46
N THR A 306 -3.90 13.82 -13.96
CA THR A 306 -2.81 12.90 -13.63
C THR A 306 -1.48 13.33 -14.31
N PRO A 307 -0.35 13.32 -13.58
CA PRO A 307 0.95 13.65 -14.16
C PRO A 307 1.44 12.63 -15.21
N ASP A 308 1.86 13.12 -16.37
CA ASP A 308 2.42 12.31 -17.47
C ASP A 308 3.77 12.84 -18.00
N THR A 309 4.26 13.95 -17.44
CA THR A 309 5.42 14.67 -17.97
C THR A 309 6.67 14.30 -17.18
N GLY A 310 7.65 13.71 -17.86
CA GLY A 310 8.97 13.40 -17.27
C GLY A 310 8.93 12.31 -16.19
N VAL A 311 7.87 11.51 -16.15
CA VAL A 311 7.67 10.36 -15.26
C VAL A 311 8.49 9.19 -15.83
N PRO A 312 9.58 8.74 -15.19
CA PRO A 312 10.49 7.74 -15.80
C PRO A 312 9.98 6.31 -15.66
N SER A 313 10.05 5.47 -16.69
CA SER A 313 9.86 4.01 -16.49
C SER A 313 10.84 3.52 -15.40
N PRO A 314 10.37 2.81 -14.35
CA PRO A 314 11.19 2.50 -13.18
C PRO A 314 12.40 1.64 -13.53
N ASP A 315 12.15 0.55 -14.27
CA ASP A 315 13.10 -0.50 -14.61
C ASP A 315 13.20 -0.78 -16.12
N GLY A 316 12.44 -0.03 -16.94
CA GLY A 316 12.40 -0.21 -18.40
C GLY A 316 11.57 -1.41 -18.86
N ILE A 317 10.83 -2.07 -17.96
CA ILE A 317 9.92 -3.15 -18.30
C ILE A 317 8.61 -2.54 -18.81
N VAL A 318 8.19 -2.95 -20.00
CA VAL A 318 6.88 -2.61 -20.55
C VAL A 318 5.88 -3.63 -20.06
N GLY A 319 4.75 -3.18 -19.51
CA GLY A 319 3.68 -4.06 -19.09
C GLY A 319 3.04 -4.69 -20.32
N THR A 320 2.97 -6.01 -20.37
CA THR A 320 2.49 -6.76 -21.56
C THR A 320 1.10 -7.33 -21.37
N THR A 321 0.44 -7.05 -20.24
CA THR A 321 -0.90 -7.56 -20.00
C THR A 321 -1.89 -6.86 -20.91
N ALA A 322 -2.59 -7.64 -21.72
CA ALA A 322 -3.62 -7.11 -22.61
C ALA A 322 -4.67 -6.31 -21.82
N PRO A 323 -5.19 -5.21 -22.38
CA PRO A 323 -5.04 -4.80 -23.77
C PRO A 323 -3.96 -3.73 -24.01
N TYR A 324 -3.23 -3.27 -22.99
CA TYR A 324 -2.34 -2.11 -23.09
C TYR A 324 -0.88 -2.44 -22.81
N ASN A 325 0.02 -2.03 -23.73
CA ASN A 325 1.46 -2.04 -23.47
C ASN A 325 1.85 -0.83 -22.62
N PHE A 326 1.77 -0.95 -21.28
CA PHE A 326 2.03 0.17 -20.37
C PHE A 326 3.52 0.45 -20.21
N GLN A 327 3.94 1.66 -20.57
CA GLN A 327 5.35 2.09 -20.52
C GLN A 327 5.82 2.51 -19.13
N PHE A 328 4.89 2.69 -18.19
CA PHE A 328 5.18 3.27 -16.87
C PHE A 328 5.74 4.69 -16.96
N ASP A 329 5.19 5.49 -17.87
CA ASP A 329 5.56 6.88 -18.14
C ASP A 329 4.47 7.89 -17.71
N ARG A 330 3.54 7.46 -16.86
CA ARG A 330 2.54 8.32 -16.21
C ARG A 330 2.09 7.76 -14.87
N LEU A 331 1.55 8.64 -14.05
CA LEU A 331 0.96 8.31 -12.76
C LEU A 331 -0.56 8.04 -12.89
N GLY A 332 -1.11 7.48 -11.82
CA GLY A 332 -2.55 7.31 -11.64
C GLY A 332 -3.23 8.55 -11.04
N VAL A 333 -4.45 8.36 -10.55
CA VAL A 333 -5.26 9.40 -9.93
C VAL A 333 -4.70 9.77 -8.56
N ARG A 334 -4.97 10.99 -8.11
CA ARG A 334 -4.56 11.48 -6.79
C ARG A 334 -5.26 10.70 -5.66
N VAL A 335 -4.50 10.37 -4.63
CA VAL A 335 -4.94 9.59 -3.46
C VAL A 335 -4.57 10.31 -2.15
N PRO A 336 -5.25 10.03 -1.03
CA PRO A 336 -4.91 10.62 0.26
C PRO A 336 -3.50 10.26 0.72
N ALA A 337 -2.82 11.22 1.32
CA ALA A 337 -1.53 11.02 1.98
C ALA A 337 -1.37 11.96 3.19
N ILE A 338 -1.08 11.39 4.36
CA ILE A 338 -1.00 12.11 5.64
C ILE A 338 0.33 11.73 6.32
N MET A 339 1.08 12.72 6.79
CA MET A 339 2.35 12.55 7.49
C MET A 339 2.21 13.08 8.91
N ILE A 340 2.47 12.21 9.88
CA ILE A 340 2.21 12.42 11.29
C ILE A 340 3.51 12.27 12.07
N SER A 341 3.92 13.34 12.75
CA SER A 341 5.12 13.38 13.57
C SER A 341 5.09 14.60 14.48
N PRO A 342 5.67 14.56 15.70
CA PRO A 342 5.81 15.76 16.52
C PRO A 342 6.76 16.79 15.91
N TRP A 343 7.47 16.47 14.84
CA TRP A 343 8.38 17.39 14.13
C TRP A 343 7.72 18.18 13.00
N ILE A 344 6.41 17.99 12.80
CA ILE A 344 5.61 18.64 11.76
C ILE A 344 4.83 19.80 12.37
N GLU A 345 4.80 20.94 11.68
CA GLU A 345 3.95 22.07 12.05
C GLU A 345 2.47 21.73 11.85
N ARG A 346 1.63 22.27 12.73
CA ARG A 346 0.17 22.05 12.71
C ARG A 346 -0.42 22.52 11.38
N GLY A 347 -1.28 21.70 10.76
CA GLY A 347 -2.03 22.07 9.55
C GLY A 347 -1.15 22.27 8.30
N THR A 348 0.00 21.62 8.23
CA THR A 348 0.91 21.72 7.10
C THR A 348 0.27 21.13 5.83
N VAL A 349 0.35 21.83 4.71
CA VAL A 349 -0.02 21.27 3.39
C VAL A 349 1.25 21.10 2.55
N LEU A 350 1.54 19.86 2.14
CA LEU A 350 2.55 19.58 1.14
C LEU A 350 1.90 19.61 -0.24
N HIS A 351 2.32 20.59 -1.04
CA HIS A 351 1.98 20.68 -2.45
C HIS A 351 2.96 19.90 -3.32
N LYS A 352 3.16 20.33 -4.57
CA LYS A 352 4.15 19.74 -5.48
C LYS A 352 5.57 19.74 -4.85
N PRO A 353 6.34 18.64 -4.94
CA PRO A 353 7.69 18.60 -4.38
C PRO A 353 8.63 19.55 -5.12
N SER A 354 9.64 20.04 -4.42
CA SER A 354 10.66 20.94 -4.97
C SER A 354 11.76 20.23 -5.79
N GLY A 355 11.72 18.90 -5.87
CA GLY A 355 12.74 18.10 -6.56
C GLY A 355 12.56 16.61 -6.28
N PRO A 356 13.50 15.76 -6.72
CA PRO A 356 14.82 16.10 -7.28
C PRO A 356 14.80 16.69 -8.71
N TYR A 357 13.70 16.56 -9.45
CA TYR A 357 13.51 17.16 -10.77
C TYR A 357 12.34 18.14 -10.76
N ALA A 358 12.30 19.08 -11.71
CA ALA A 358 11.15 19.99 -11.85
C ALA A 358 9.83 19.25 -12.17
N SER A 359 9.94 18.05 -12.76
CA SER A 359 8.80 17.18 -13.04
C SER A 359 8.41 16.28 -11.87
N SER A 360 9.19 16.22 -10.78
CA SER A 360 8.92 15.34 -9.65
C SER A 360 7.52 15.58 -9.07
N GLU A 361 6.89 14.48 -8.65
CA GLU A 361 5.62 14.45 -7.95
C GLU A 361 5.76 13.56 -6.71
N PHE A 362 4.79 13.65 -5.79
CA PHE A 362 4.66 12.67 -4.73
C PHE A 362 3.83 11.49 -5.25
N GLU A 363 4.35 10.28 -5.09
CA GLU A 363 3.70 9.01 -5.41
C GLU A 363 4.27 7.88 -4.52
N HIS A 364 3.83 6.64 -4.63
CA HIS A 364 4.22 5.60 -3.65
C HIS A 364 5.74 5.37 -3.56
N SER A 365 6.51 5.60 -4.62
CA SER A 365 7.99 5.52 -4.57
C SER A 365 8.64 6.68 -3.82
N SER A 366 7.87 7.69 -3.43
CA SER A 366 8.28 8.71 -2.45
C SER A 366 8.56 8.10 -1.06
N ILE A 367 7.95 6.95 -0.74
CA ILE A 367 8.23 6.17 0.47
C ILE A 367 9.69 5.67 0.48
N PRO A 368 10.14 4.80 -0.46
CA PRO A 368 11.52 4.34 -0.48
C PRO A 368 12.52 5.49 -0.70
N ALA A 369 12.17 6.52 -1.48
CA ALA A 369 13.02 7.71 -1.64
C ALA A 369 13.26 8.44 -0.31
N THR A 370 12.21 8.63 0.50
CA THR A 370 12.32 9.28 1.81
C THR A 370 13.01 8.39 2.84
N VAL A 371 12.68 7.10 2.90
CA VAL A 371 13.35 6.12 3.78
C VAL A 371 14.84 6.06 3.47
N LYS A 372 15.23 6.02 2.19
CA LYS A 372 16.62 6.10 1.76
C LYS A 372 17.33 7.31 2.33
N LYS A 373 16.68 8.48 2.32
CA LYS A 373 17.24 9.73 2.84
C LYS A 373 17.38 9.71 4.36
N ILE A 374 16.33 9.31 5.09
CA ILE A 374 16.30 9.24 6.56
C ILE A 374 17.39 8.31 7.09
N PHE A 375 17.52 7.12 6.50
CA PHE A 375 18.46 6.08 6.95
C PHE A 375 19.80 6.10 6.20
N ASN A 376 20.02 7.07 5.31
CA ASN A 376 21.24 7.19 4.51
C ASN A 376 21.60 5.86 3.80
N LEU A 377 20.61 5.23 3.16
CA LEU A 377 20.78 3.99 2.40
C LEU A 377 21.55 4.26 1.10
N GLY A 378 22.13 3.19 0.53
CA GLY A 378 23.01 3.21 -0.64
C GLY A 378 22.37 3.72 -1.93
N ASP A 379 22.08 2.83 -2.88
CA ASP A 379 21.46 3.21 -4.16
C ASP A 379 19.93 3.36 -4.04
N PHE A 380 19.33 4.07 -5.00
CA PHE A 380 17.88 4.01 -5.21
C PHE A 380 17.48 2.62 -5.74
N LEU A 381 16.24 2.21 -5.50
CA LEU A 381 15.71 0.93 -5.97
C LEU A 381 15.53 0.91 -7.48
N THR A 382 15.04 2.02 -8.05
CA THR A 382 14.74 2.16 -9.48
C THR A 382 14.99 3.61 -9.95
N LYS A 383 14.62 3.91 -11.21
CA LYS A 383 14.59 5.31 -11.67
C LYS A 383 13.41 6.09 -11.09
N ARG A 384 12.38 5.40 -10.59
CA ARG A 384 11.15 6.03 -10.09
C ARG A 384 11.36 6.66 -8.73
N ASP A 385 11.93 5.96 -7.74
CA ASP A 385 12.26 6.55 -6.43
C ASP A 385 13.42 7.56 -6.52
N ALA A 386 14.33 7.41 -7.50
CA ALA A 386 15.32 8.44 -7.80
C ALA A 386 14.70 9.75 -8.36
N TRP A 387 13.48 9.68 -8.90
CA TRP A 387 12.74 10.82 -9.45
C TRP A 387 11.67 11.36 -8.50
N ALA A 388 11.11 10.52 -7.64
CA ALA A 388 10.03 10.86 -6.73
C ALA A 388 10.43 11.96 -5.72
N GLY A 389 9.46 12.79 -5.33
CA GLY A 389 9.66 13.76 -4.25
C GLY A 389 9.90 13.08 -2.91
N THR A 390 10.71 13.69 -2.04
CA THR A 390 10.85 13.24 -0.65
C THR A 390 10.05 14.14 0.29
N PHE A 391 9.31 13.54 1.23
CA PHE A 391 8.39 14.27 2.12
C PHE A 391 9.01 14.58 3.49
N ASP A 392 10.32 14.36 3.65
CA ASP A 392 11.06 14.84 4.82
C ASP A 392 11.03 16.38 4.95
N THR A 393 10.66 17.08 3.88
CA THR A 393 10.44 18.54 3.88
C THR A 393 9.32 18.99 4.81
N ALA A 394 8.40 18.10 5.20
CA ALA A 394 7.40 18.39 6.24
C ALA A 394 8.01 18.49 7.65
N ILE A 395 9.18 17.89 7.87
CA ILE A 395 9.88 17.87 9.16
C ILE A 395 10.71 19.15 9.26
N THR A 396 10.04 20.24 9.59
CA THR A 396 10.62 21.60 9.59
C THR A 396 11.10 22.06 10.96
N ARG A 397 10.66 21.40 12.03
CA ARG A 397 10.90 21.84 13.41
C ARG A 397 12.29 21.49 13.91
N THR A 398 12.83 22.33 14.80
CA THR A 398 14.09 22.07 15.52
C THR A 398 13.89 21.33 16.84
N THR A 399 12.67 21.29 17.37
CA THR A 399 12.28 20.54 18.58
C THR A 399 10.92 19.88 18.37
N PRO A 400 10.70 18.66 18.91
CA PRO A 400 9.41 17.99 18.78
C PRO A 400 8.34 18.79 19.54
N ARG A 401 7.13 18.79 18.99
CA ARG A 401 5.93 19.32 19.62
C ARG A 401 5.58 18.51 20.86
N THR A 402 5.14 19.22 21.90
CA THR A 402 4.65 18.63 23.15
C THR A 402 3.13 18.66 23.25
N ASP A 403 2.45 19.23 22.25
CA ASP A 403 1.01 19.49 22.21
C ASP A 403 0.27 18.58 21.20
N CYS A 404 0.91 17.52 20.67
CA CYS A 404 0.23 16.57 19.78
C CYS A 404 -0.89 15.84 20.55
N PRO A 405 -2.09 15.67 19.96
CA PRO A 405 -3.23 15.03 20.63
C PRO A 405 -2.86 13.66 21.18
N GLU A 406 -3.27 13.36 22.41
CA GLU A 406 -3.04 12.03 23.01
C GLU A 406 -4.03 11.00 22.49
N THR A 407 -5.23 11.44 22.13
CA THR A 407 -6.32 10.63 21.58
C THR A 407 -6.95 11.35 20.39
N LEU A 408 -7.49 10.59 19.44
CA LEU A 408 -8.28 11.13 18.32
C LEU A 408 -9.80 11.08 18.62
N PRO A 409 -10.64 11.82 17.88
CA PRO A 409 -12.10 11.73 18.02
C PRO A 409 -12.64 10.32 17.77
N GLU A 410 -13.80 10.01 18.34
CA GLU A 410 -14.50 8.77 18.03
C GLU A 410 -15.10 8.84 16.61
N PRO A 411 -14.90 7.81 15.77
CA PRO A 411 -15.46 7.81 14.42
C PRO A 411 -16.98 7.65 14.43
N VAL A 412 -17.62 8.12 13.38
CA VAL A 412 -19.07 8.01 13.18
C VAL A 412 -19.37 6.74 12.41
N ARG A 413 -20.27 5.89 12.93
CA ARG A 413 -20.72 4.68 12.21
C ARG A 413 -21.58 5.09 11.02
N LEU A 414 -21.20 4.66 9.81
CA LEU A 414 -21.90 5.06 8.57
C LEU A 414 -22.73 3.93 7.98
N ARG A 415 -22.36 2.66 8.24
CA ARG A 415 -23.10 1.47 7.79
C ARG A 415 -24.14 1.04 8.82
N GLU A 416 -25.39 0.99 8.38
CA GLU A 416 -26.50 0.45 9.19
C GLU A 416 -26.49 -1.08 9.26
N ALA A 417 -26.15 -1.74 8.14
CA ALA A 417 -26.15 -3.20 8.01
C ALA A 417 -24.91 -3.88 8.64
N GLU A 418 -24.99 -5.19 8.84
CA GLU A 418 -23.84 -6.02 9.22
C GLU A 418 -22.85 -6.20 8.08
N ALA A 419 -21.62 -6.59 8.42
CA ALA A 419 -20.57 -7.00 7.47
C ALA A 419 -21.05 -8.14 6.54
N LYS A 420 -20.54 -8.17 5.30
CA LYS A 420 -20.99 -9.06 4.23
C LYS A 420 -20.03 -10.25 4.02
N GLU A 421 -19.96 -11.11 5.02
CA GLU A 421 -19.05 -12.27 5.03
C GLU A 421 -19.40 -13.35 3.97
N ASP A 422 -20.60 -13.30 3.42
CA ASP A 422 -21.16 -14.16 2.39
C ASP A 422 -21.08 -13.56 0.97
N ALA A 423 -20.52 -12.36 0.82
CA ALA A 423 -20.25 -11.76 -0.48
C ALA A 423 -19.19 -12.53 -1.29
N LYS A 424 -19.17 -12.26 -2.61
CA LYS A 424 -18.06 -12.64 -3.48
C LYS A 424 -16.80 -11.88 -3.11
N LEU A 425 -15.66 -12.45 -3.46
CA LEU A 425 -14.37 -11.82 -3.24
C LEU A 425 -14.18 -10.61 -4.15
N THR A 426 -13.50 -9.59 -3.64
CA THR A 426 -12.89 -8.54 -4.48
C THR A 426 -11.72 -9.14 -5.28
N ASP A 427 -11.22 -8.40 -6.28
CA ASP A 427 -10.05 -8.80 -7.03
C ASP A 427 -8.83 -8.95 -6.10
N TYR A 428 -8.62 -7.99 -5.20
CA TYR A 428 -7.52 -8.05 -4.24
C TYR A 428 -7.65 -9.20 -3.23
N GLN A 429 -8.84 -9.46 -2.68
CA GLN A 429 -9.08 -10.64 -1.84
C GLN A 429 -8.79 -11.96 -2.59
N SER A 430 -9.11 -12.02 -3.88
CA SER A 430 -8.81 -13.16 -4.74
C SER A 430 -7.30 -13.34 -4.93
N GLU A 431 -6.57 -12.24 -5.12
CA GLU A 431 -5.10 -12.24 -5.20
C GLU A 431 -4.46 -12.71 -3.89
N MET A 432 -5.01 -12.29 -2.75
CA MET A 432 -4.58 -12.75 -1.42
C MET A 432 -4.78 -14.25 -1.22
N VAL A 433 -5.91 -14.81 -1.69
CA VAL A 433 -6.14 -16.27 -1.69
C VAL A 433 -5.11 -16.98 -2.58
N GLN A 434 -4.85 -16.46 -3.78
CA GLN A 434 -3.91 -17.07 -4.70
C GLN A 434 -2.47 -17.01 -4.17
N MET A 435 -2.05 -15.89 -3.56
CA MET A 435 -0.77 -15.78 -2.88
C MET A 435 -0.68 -16.82 -1.75
N SER A 436 -1.72 -16.91 -0.92
CA SER A 436 -1.77 -17.84 0.20
C SER A 436 -1.68 -19.30 -0.27
N ALA A 437 -2.31 -19.64 -1.39
CA ALA A 437 -2.21 -20.96 -2.01
C ALA A 437 -0.76 -21.29 -2.44
N VAL A 438 -0.01 -20.30 -2.95
CA VAL A 438 1.41 -20.46 -3.22
C VAL A 438 2.18 -20.70 -1.91
N LEU A 439 1.94 -19.85 -0.91
CA LEU A 439 2.59 -19.92 0.40
C LEU A 439 2.32 -21.20 1.17
N CYS A 440 1.30 -22.00 0.83
CA CYS A 440 1.01 -23.28 1.49
C CYS A 440 1.22 -24.51 0.59
N GLY A 441 1.68 -24.31 -0.65
CA GLY A 441 1.96 -25.36 -1.64
C GLY A 441 0.74 -25.82 -2.45
N ASP A 442 -0.42 -25.21 -2.26
CA ASP A 442 -1.67 -25.55 -2.95
C ASP A 442 -1.73 -25.10 -4.41
N HIS A 443 -0.80 -24.24 -4.85
CA HIS A 443 -0.69 -23.78 -6.24
C HIS A 443 -0.47 -24.90 -7.27
N VAL A 444 -0.03 -26.10 -6.83
CA VAL A 444 0.13 -27.28 -7.70
C VAL A 444 -1.18 -28.03 -7.97
N LYS A 445 -2.28 -27.66 -7.29
CA LYS A 445 -3.59 -28.29 -7.46
C LYS A 445 -4.26 -27.78 -8.75
N ASN A 446 -5.01 -28.65 -9.41
CA ASN A 446 -5.78 -28.32 -10.63
C ASN A 446 -6.84 -27.21 -10.42
N SER A 447 -7.16 -26.83 -9.18
CA SER A 447 -8.05 -25.72 -8.87
C SER A 447 -7.38 -24.35 -9.03
N TYR A 448 -6.06 -24.27 -8.99
CA TYR A 448 -5.35 -22.99 -9.05
C TYR A 448 -5.22 -22.48 -10.51
N PRO A 449 -5.27 -21.15 -10.75
CA PRO A 449 -5.58 -20.07 -9.79
C PRO A 449 -7.08 -19.77 -9.68
N HIS A 450 -7.84 -19.83 -10.78
CA HIS A 450 -9.19 -19.25 -10.85
C HIS A 450 -10.28 -20.12 -10.22
N LYS A 451 -10.22 -21.45 -10.41
CA LYS A 451 -11.20 -22.37 -9.84
C LYS A 451 -11.13 -22.45 -8.31
N LEU A 452 -9.99 -22.07 -7.72
CA LEU A 452 -9.82 -21.98 -6.26
C LEU A 452 -10.72 -20.90 -5.67
N VAL A 453 -10.79 -19.74 -6.32
CA VAL A 453 -11.53 -18.57 -5.81
C VAL A 453 -13.00 -18.54 -6.25
N GLU A 454 -13.36 -19.24 -7.34
CA GLU A 454 -14.70 -19.20 -7.95
C GLU A 454 -15.85 -19.49 -6.97
N ASP A 455 -15.66 -20.44 -6.04
CA ASP A 455 -16.67 -20.88 -5.07
C ASP A 455 -16.45 -20.35 -3.64
N MET A 456 -15.51 -19.41 -3.47
CA MET A 456 -15.24 -18.79 -2.17
C MET A 456 -16.11 -17.56 -1.94
N ASN A 457 -16.62 -17.45 -0.72
CA ASN A 457 -17.10 -16.19 -0.18
C ASN A 457 -16.05 -15.61 0.78
N VAL A 458 -16.26 -14.36 1.21
CA VAL A 458 -15.35 -13.62 2.10
C VAL A 458 -14.96 -14.45 3.35
N ALA A 459 -15.92 -15.10 4.02
CA ALA A 459 -15.66 -15.93 5.20
C ALA A 459 -14.74 -17.13 4.91
N LYS A 460 -15.00 -17.89 3.84
CA LYS A 460 -14.17 -19.04 3.46
C LYS A 460 -12.77 -18.60 3.04
N ALA A 461 -12.66 -17.51 2.29
CA ALA A 461 -11.38 -16.96 1.86
C ALA A 461 -10.55 -16.49 3.05
N SER A 462 -11.15 -15.74 3.98
CA SER A 462 -10.47 -15.33 5.22
C SER A 462 -9.92 -16.53 5.99
N ALA A 463 -10.74 -17.56 6.23
CA ALA A 463 -10.29 -18.78 6.89
C ALA A 463 -9.15 -19.48 6.13
N TYR A 464 -9.22 -19.52 4.80
CA TYR A 464 -8.19 -20.13 3.95
C TYR A 464 -6.85 -19.40 4.07
N VAL A 465 -6.84 -18.07 3.90
CA VAL A 465 -5.60 -17.29 3.90
C VAL A 465 -4.89 -17.32 5.25
N HIS A 466 -5.64 -17.27 6.35
CA HIS A 466 -5.08 -17.36 7.70
C HIS A 466 -4.44 -18.72 7.97
N ASN A 467 -5.11 -19.81 7.58
CA ASN A 467 -4.56 -21.16 7.75
C ASN A 467 -3.32 -21.39 6.89
N ALA A 468 -3.34 -20.91 5.65
CA ALA A 468 -2.21 -20.98 4.73
C ALA A 468 -1.00 -20.19 5.24
N PHE A 469 -1.23 -18.95 5.69
CA PHE A 469 -0.17 -18.12 6.24
C PHE A 469 0.40 -18.67 7.55
N LYS A 470 -0.45 -19.20 8.44
CA LYS A 470 0.01 -19.91 9.63
C LYS A 470 0.92 -21.08 9.27
N LYS A 471 0.55 -21.90 8.28
CA LYS A 471 1.38 -23.02 7.81
C LYS A 471 2.73 -22.52 7.29
N PHE A 472 2.75 -21.44 6.50
CA PHE A 472 3.97 -20.79 6.04
C PHE A 472 4.90 -20.41 7.20
N LEU A 473 4.38 -19.73 8.23
CA LEU A 473 5.18 -19.35 9.41
C LEU A 473 5.67 -20.58 10.19
N ASP A 474 4.80 -21.57 10.43
CA ASP A 474 5.14 -22.81 11.14
C ASP A 474 6.25 -23.60 10.42
N GLU A 475 6.20 -23.69 9.09
CA GLU A 475 7.24 -24.35 8.29
C GLU A 475 8.56 -23.56 8.29
N GLY A 476 8.49 -22.23 8.24
CA GLY A 476 9.65 -21.37 8.39
C GLY A 476 10.36 -21.56 9.72
N GLU A 477 9.62 -21.54 10.83
CA GLU A 477 10.18 -21.74 12.16
C GLU A 477 10.78 -23.15 12.32
N LYS A 478 10.12 -24.20 11.80
CA LYS A 478 10.68 -25.57 11.78
C LYS A 478 11.97 -25.65 10.98
N ALA A 479 12.05 -24.98 9.84
CA ALA A 479 13.25 -24.96 9.01
C ALA A 479 14.42 -24.27 9.73
N ILE A 480 14.17 -23.12 10.37
CA ILE A 480 15.15 -22.40 11.20
C ILE A 480 15.66 -23.31 12.34
N GLN A 481 14.75 -23.95 13.08
CA GLN A 481 15.10 -24.88 14.17
C GLN A 481 15.90 -26.10 13.69
N SER A 482 15.72 -26.49 12.43
CA SER A 482 16.46 -27.59 11.79
C SER A 482 17.83 -27.16 11.24
N GLY A 483 18.23 -25.91 11.42
CA GLY A 483 19.51 -25.36 10.93
C GLY A 483 19.53 -25.09 9.43
N ALA A 484 18.37 -24.85 8.81
CA ALA A 484 18.29 -24.42 7.41
C ALA A 484 18.95 -23.04 7.24
N HIS A 485 19.55 -22.80 6.08
CA HIS A 485 20.24 -21.53 5.84
C HIS A 485 19.25 -20.38 5.72
N ASP A 486 19.55 -19.28 6.41
CA ASP A 486 18.76 -18.05 6.53
C ASP A 486 18.32 -17.43 5.18
N SER A 487 19.07 -17.66 4.10
CA SER A 487 18.76 -17.16 2.76
C SER A 487 17.77 -18.03 1.97
N ILE A 488 17.36 -19.19 2.47
CA ILE A 488 16.41 -20.07 1.79
C ILE A 488 15.08 -19.34 1.66
N ILE A 489 14.50 -19.41 0.45
CA ILE A 489 13.17 -18.92 0.17
C ILE A 489 12.20 -20.05 0.47
N LEU A 490 11.24 -19.80 1.37
CA LEU A 490 10.27 -20.81 1.75
C LEU A 490 9.23 -20.97 0.64
N ILE A 491 9.24 -22.14 0.02
CA ILE A 491 8.19 -22.61 -0.89
C ILE A 491 7.72 -23.95 -0.34
N PRO A 492 6.56 -24.01 0.34
CA PRO A 492 6.07 -25.26 0.92
C PRO A 492 5.89 -26.37 -0.11
N GLY A 493 6.47 -27.53 0.19
CA GLY A 493 6.56 -28.69 -0.71
C GLY A 493 7.94 -28.93 -1.33
N GLU A 494 8.84 -27.93 -1.32
CA GLU A 494 10.19 -28.02 -1.93
C GLU A 494 11.35 -27.99 -0.92
N LEU A 495 11.06 -27.90 0.39
CA LEU A 495 12.11 -27.84 1.41
C LEU A 495 12.94 -29.14 1.42
N PRO A 496 14.27 -29.07 1.24
CA PRO A 496 15.11 -30.26 1.27
C PRO A 496 15.12 -30.89 2.65
N ALA A 497 15.09 -32.23 2.69
CA ALA A 497 15.21 -32.99 3.93
C ALA A 497 16.47 -32.56 4.71
N PRO A 498 16.41 -32.50 6.06
CA PRO A 498 17.53 -32.04 6.87
C PRO A 498 18.79 -32.84 6.54
N ARG A 499 19.91 -32.14 6.32
CA ARG A 499 21.23 -32.77 6.17
C ARG A 499 21.51 -33.54 7.46
N LYS A 500 21.52 -34.87 7.38
CA LYS A 500 22.09 -35.70 8.46
C LYS A 500 23.51 -35.21 8.71
N SER A 501 23.80 -34.76 9.92
CA SER A 501 25.17 -34.47 10.34
C SER A 501 25.98 -35.76 10.14
N LYS A 502 26.99 -35.72 9.27
CA LYS A 502 28.00 -36.79 9.27
C LYS A 502 28.76 -36.61 10.57
N SER A 503 28.54 -37.53 11.52
CA SER A 503 29.30 -37.56 12.76
C SER A 503 30.78 -37.63 12.42
N PHE A 504 31.56 -36.72 12.96
CA PHE A 504 32.99 -36.61 12.77
C PHE A 504 33.72 -37.61 13.67
N VAL A 505 33.43 -38.91 13.53
CA VAL A 505 34.18 -40.00 14.20
C VAL A 505 34.17 -41.25 13.31
N SER A 506 35.01 -41.28 12.28
CA SER A 506 35.64 -42.52 11.79
C SER A 506 36.79 -42.18 10.84
N ASN A 507 37.89 -41.68 11.40
CA ASN A 507 39.19 -41.72 10.74
C ASN A 507 40.21 -42.22 11.77
N PHE A 508 40.07 -43.48 12.18
CA PHE A 508 41.17 -44.22 12.77
C PHE A 508 40.93 -45.72 12.57
N PHE A 509 41.93 -46.38 12.00
CA PHE A 509 42.03 -47.82 11.69
C PHE A 509 41.37 -48.33 10.41
N SER A 510 42.15 -48.33 9.32
CA SER A 510 42.25 -49.45 8.37
C SER A 510 43.36 -49.17 7.34
N CYS A 511 44.60 -49.50 7.70
CA CYS A 511 45.72 -49.67 6.75
C CYS A 511 46.64 -50.76 7.31
N ILE A 512 46.14 -51.98 7.39
CA ILE A 512 46.94 -53.19 7.59
C ILE A 512 46.33 -54.29 6.71
N VAL A 513 47.04 -54.59 5.60
CA VAL A 513 47.27 -55.92 5.02
C VAL A 513 46.12 -56.58 4.22
N CYS A 514 46.25 -56.66 2.89
CA CYS A 514 46.71 -57.90 2.21
C CYS A 514 46.75 -57.74 0.67
N ASP A 515 47.97 -57.79 0.11
CA ASP A 515 48.24 -58.46 -1.15
C ASP A 515 48.23 -59.97 -0.89
N ARG A 516 47.24 -60.68 -1.42
CA ARG A 516 47.31 -61.94 -2.19
C ARG A 516 45.95 -62.59 -2.35
#